data_AF-A0A2N6G7E4-F1
#
_entry.id   AF-A0A2N6G7E4-F1
#
_cell.length_a   1.000
_cell.length_b   1.000
_cell.length_c   1.000
_cell.angle_alpha   90.00
_cell.angle_beta   90.00
_cell.angle_gamma   90.00
#
_symmetry.space_group_name_H-M   'P 1'
#
loop_
_entity.id
_entity.type
_entity.pdbx_description
1 polymer ?
#
loop_
_entity_poly.entity_id
_entity_poly.type
_entity_poly.pdbx_seq_one_letter_code
_entity_poly.pdbx_strand_id
1 'polypeptide(L)' 'MSKKSKLPFDPNAFDSITTIGNIIEDFPKLHSMDFSKVSLNDELTRLNYEITSPEYKDFEYSDIKDCYEYEVDKIV' A
#
# COMPACT_ATOMS: atom_id res chain seq x y z
N MET A 1 19.95 32.27 3.84
CA MET A 1 20.65 30.99 3.61
C MET A 1 19.64 29.87 3.73
N SER A 2 19.19 29.32 2.60
CA SER A 2 18.25 28.19 2.57
C SER A 2 18.93 26.94 3.10
N LYS A 3 18.56 26.49 4.32
CA LYS A 3 18.96 25.19 4.84
C LYS A 3 18.26 24.13 3.99
N LYS A 4 18.98 23.60 2.99
CA LYS A 4 18.62 22.36 2.31
C LYS A 4 18.69 21.26 3.36
N SER A 5 17.54 20.82 3.86
CA SER A 5 17.41 19.62 4.68
C SER A 5 17.81 18.42 3.81
N LYS A 6 19.11 18.14 3.73
CA LYS A 6 19.61 16.87 3.24
C LYS A 6 19.32 15.88 4.36
N LEU A 7 18.15 15.26 4.30
CA LEU A 7 17.90 14.01 5.00
C LEU A 7 19.08 13.08 4.66
N PRO A 8 19.73 12.44 5.66
CA PRO A 8 20.77 11.46 5.39
C PRO A 8 20.17 10.37 4.49
N PHE A 9 20.96 9.89 3.52
CA PHE A 9 20.59 8.74 2.72
C PHE A 9 20.48 7.55 3.66
N ASP A 10 19.25 7.15 4.00
CA ASP A 10 18.97 6.02 4.86
C ASP A 10 18.91 4.78 3.97
N PRO A 11 19.90 3.87 4.01
CA PRO A 11 19.87 2.64 3.22
C PRO A 11 18.71 1.71 3.62
N ASN A 12 18.06 1.95 4.77
CA ASN A 12 16.83 1.27 5.18
C ASN A 12 15.56 1.92 4.62
N ALA A 13 15.64 3.12 4.01
CA ALA A 13 14.48 3.75 3.38
C ALA A 13 14.15 3.14 2.01
N PHE A 14 14.99 2.21 1.53
CA PHE A 14 14.84 1.56 0.23
C PHE A 14 13.79 0.43 0.24
N ASP A 15 13.57 -0.20 1.40
CA ASP A 15 12.51 -1.18 1.63
C ASP A 15 11.42 -0.52 2.49
N SER A 16 10.67 0.41 1.91
CA SER A 16 9.48 0.97 2.59
C SER A 16 8.33 -0.03 2.50
N ILE A 17 8.52 -1.22 3.06
CA ILE A 17 7.44 -2.15 3.35
C ILE A 17 6.51 -1.40 4.30
N THR A 18 5.32 -1.09 3.79
CA THR A 18 4.28 -0.39 4.53
C THR A 18 3.07 -1.29 4.59
N THR A 19 2.06 -0.92 5.35
CA THR A 19 0.81 -1.69 5.41
C THR A 19 -0.26 -0.98 4.60
N ILE A 20 -1.27 -1.74 4.14
CA ILE A 20 -2.44 -1.16 3.47
C ILE A 20 -3.07 -0.09 4.37
N GLY A 21 -3.17 -0.34 5.68
CA GLY A 21 -3.69 0.62 6.64
C GLY A 21 -2.94 1.95 6.69
N ASN A 22 -1.65 1.99 6.36
CA ASN A 22 -0.87 3.22 6.30
C ASN A 22 -1.04 3.96 4.97
N ILE A 23 -1.11 3.24 3.84
CA ILE A 23 -1.26 3.88 2.52
C ILE A 23 -2.70 4.26 2.20
N ILE A 24 -3.68 3.65 2.87
CA ILE A 24 -5.08 3.85 2.56
C ILE A 24 -5.56 5.29 2.85
N GLU A 25 -4.90 5.98 3.79
CA GLU A 25 -5.19 7.38 4.10
C GLU A 25 -4.93 8.31 2.91
N ASP A 26 -3.92 8.00 2.09
CA ASP A 26 -3.61 8.70 0.84
C ASP A 26 -4.54 8.30 -0.32
N PHE A 27 -5.22 7.15 -0.21
CA PHE A 27 -6.03 6.56 -1.26
C PHE A 27 -7.51 6.33 -0.84
N PRO A 28 -8.29 7.40 -0.62
CA PRO A 28 -9.69 7.28 -0.18
C PRO A 28 -10.61 6.57 -1.19
N LYS A 29 -10.18 6.42 -2.45
CA LYS A 29 -10.93 5.68 -3.47
C LYS A 29 -11.07 4.20 -3.14
N LEU A 30 -10.02 3.60 -2.56
CA LEU A 30 -10.00 2.20 -2.18
C LEU A 30 -11.05 1.92 -1.08
N HIS A 31 -11.33 2.86 -0.19
CA HIS A 31 -12.43 2.72 0.80
C HIS A 31 -13.83 2.62 0.20
N SER A 32 -14.02 3.11 -1.03
CA SER A 32 -15.32 3.08 -1.71
C SER A 32 -15.43 1.91 -2.70
N MET A 33 -14.39 1.07 -2.81
CA MET A 33 -14.35 -0.08 -3.70
C MET A 33 -14.80 -1.35 -2.99
N ASP A 34 -15.39 -2.25 -3.76
CA ASP A 34 -15.89 -3.54 -3.30
C ASP A 34 -14.91 -4.62 -3.75
N PHE A 35 -14.00 -5.01 -2.85
CA PHE A 35 -12.89 -5.92 -3.16
C PHE A 35 -13.34 -7.38 -3.36
N SER A 36 -14.62 -7.68 -3.11
CA SER A 36 -15.21 -8.96 -3.52
C SER A 36 -15.41 -9.03 -5.04
N LYS A 37 -15.41 -7.88 -5.73
CA LYS A 37 -15.58 -7.77 -7.18
C LYS A 37 -14.38 -7.21 -7.91
N VAL A 38 -13.54 -6.43 -7.24
CA VAL A 38 -12.32 -5.85 -7.81
C VAL A 38 -11.09 -6.40 -7.09
N SER A 39 -10.03 -6.67 -7.84
CA SER A 39 -8.75 -7.08 -7.26
C SER A 39 -8.10 -5.87 -6.59
N LEU A 40 -7.88 -5.95 -5.27
CA LEU A 40 -7.15 -4.92 -4.54
C LEU A 40 -5.70 -4.86 -5.03
N ASN A 41 -5.10 -6.02 -5.33
CA ASN A 41 -3.74 -6.08 -5.82
C ASN A 41 -3.58 -5.35 -7.16
N ASP A 42 -4.55 -5.47 -8.08
CA ASP A 42 -4.53 -4.73 -9.35
C ASP A 42 -4.63 -3.21 -9.13
N GLU A 43 -5.53 -2.78 -8.24
CA GLU A 43 -5.67 -1.36 -7.89
C GLU A 43 -4.41 -0.81 -7.22
N LEU A 44 -3.81 -1.55 -6.29
CA LEU A 44 -2.54 -1.19 -5.68
C LEU A 44 -1.44 -1.14 -6.73
N THR A 45 -1.39 -2.11 -7.66
CA THR A 45 -0.36 -2.14 -8.71
C THR A 45 -0.43 -0.89 -9.59
N ARG A 46 -1.64 -0.39 -9.88
CA ARG A 46 -1.85 0.89 -10.59
C ARG A 46 -1.35 2.10 -9.80
N LEU A 47 -1.33 2.01 -8.47
CA LEU A 47 -0.77 3.01 -7.57
C LEU A 47 0.74 2.80 -7.34
N ASN A 48 1.35 1.81 -8.00
CA ASN A 48 2.72 1.35 -7.80
C ASN A 48 2.95 0.76 -6.40
N TYR A 49 1.97 0.00 -5.91
CA TYR A 49 2.05 -0.80 -4.69
C TYR A 49 1.69 -2.26 -5.01
N GLU A 50 2.29 -3.21 -4.32
CA GLU A 50 2.01 -4.63 -4.47
C GLU A 50 1.80 -5.24 -3.10
N ILE A 51 0.81 -6.13 -2.94
CA ILE A 51 0.64 -6.87 -1.69
C ILE A 51 1.70 -7.96 -1.63
N THR A 52 2.56 -7.88 -0.62
CA THR A 52 3.63 -8.87 -0.41
C THR A 52 3.24 -9.94 0.60
N SER A 53 2.15 -9.75 1.34
CA SER A 53 1.62 -10.76 2.26
C SER A 53 1.14 -12.01 1.51
N PRO A 54 1.77 -13.18 1.69
CA PRO A 54 1.42 -14.40 0.97
C PRO A 54 0.08 -15.01 1.39
N GLU A 55 -0.42 -14.60 2.54
CA GLU A 55 -1.73 -14.97 3.09
C GLU A 55 -2.88 -14.20 2.44
N TYR A 56 -2.59 -13.08 1.77
CA TYR A 56 -3.59 -12.30 1.06
C TYR A 56 -4.14 -13.08 -0.13
N LYS A 57 -5.47 -13.05 -0.30
CA LYS A 57 -6.12 -13.50 -1.52
C LYS A 57 -7.06 -12.43 -2.06
N ASP A 58 -6.97 -12.20 -3.36
CA ASP A 58 -7.95 -11.38 -4.08
C ASP A 58 -9.36 -11.96 -3.96
N PHE A 59 -10.34 -11.06 -3.92
CA PHE A 59 -11.77 -11.39 -3.83
C PHE A 59 -12.25 -12.04 -2.53
N GLU A 60 -11.36 -12.25 -1.53
CA GLU A 60 -11.78 -12.76 -0.21
C GLU A 60 -12.38 -11.68 0.69
N TYR A 61 -11.96 -10.43 0.55
CA TYR A 61 -12.37 -9.33 1.43
C TYR A 61 -13.38 -8.44 0.71
N SER A 62 -14.45 -8.03 1.40
CA SER A 62 -15.40 -7.05 0.84
C SER A 62 -14.95 -5.62 1.09
N ASP A 63 -14.31 -5.37 2.23
CA ASP A 63 -13.83 -4.07 2.68
C ASP A 63 -12.30 -4.06 2.75
N ILE A 64 -11.70 -2.92 2.43
CA ILE A 64 -10.25 -2.71 2.58
C ILE A 64 -9.78 -2.85 4.04
N LYS A 65 -10.68 -2.63 5.01
CA LYS A 65 -10.34 -2.62 6.44
C LYS A 65 -9.82 -3.97 6.92
N ASP A 66 -10.38 -5.06 6.38
CA ASP A 66 -9.92 -6.42 6.67
C ASP A 66 -8.56 -6.72 6.03
N CYS A 67 -8.07 -5.80 5.19
CA CYS A 67 -6.76 -5.89 4.55
C CYS A 67 -5.71 -4.97 5.16
N TYR A 68 -6.04 -4.17 6.19
CA TYR A 68 -5.12 -3.16 6.74
C TYR A 68 -3.84 -3.71 7.35
N GLU A 69 -3.90 -4.94 7.84
CA GLU A 69 -2.77 -5.65 8.41
C GLU A 69 -1.82 -6.21 7.34
N TYR A 70 -2.25 -6.31 6.08
CA TYR A 70 -1.38 -6.81 5.02
C TYR A 70 -0.30 -5.80 4.66
N GLU A 71 0.88 -6.34 4.46
CA GLU A 71 2.07 -5.65 4.01
C GLU A 71 1.97 -5.44 2.50
N VAL A 72 2.30 -4.23 2.10
CA VAL A 72 2.46 -3.81 0.72
C VAL A 72 3.84 -3.22 0.53
N ASP A 73 4.42 -3.54 -0.61
CA ASP A 73 5.66 -2.95 -1.06
C ASP A 73 5.40 -1.94 -2.17
N LYS A 74 6.30 -0.98 -2.32
CA LYS A 74 6.18 0.06 -3.34
C LYS A 74 7.03 -0.32 -4.54
N ILE A 75 6.36 -0.60 -5.64
CA ILE A 75 7.01 -0.88 -6.93
C ILE A 75 7.54 0.45 -7.50
N VAL A 76 8.81 0.50 -7.94
CA VAL A 76 9.47 1.69 -8.53
C VAL A 76 9.72 1.56 -10.01
#